data_AF-A0A094IH91-F1
#
_entry.id   AF-A0A094IH91-F1
#
_cell.length_a   1.000
_cell.length_b   1.000
_cell.length_c   1.000
_cell.angle_alpha   90.00
_cell.angle_beta   90.00
_cell.angle_gamma   90.00
#
_symmetry.space_group_name_H-M   'P 1'
#
loop_
_entity.id
_entity.type
_entity.pdbx_description
1 polymer ?
#
loop_
_entity_poly.entity_id
_entity_poly.type
_entity_poly.pdbx_seq_one_letter_code
_entity_poly.pdbx_strand_id
1 'polypeptide(L)'
;MDVQDQLRVLLLDHGPSPEAASFIAQERDRLDLRSILEETFRRVDLGRRDLVCHQGAYVSLDVEFVDKNGGVFSRRNLLNKLLEDTYRYIELGPLEFKRRAGACLSPEVEFLLRQGASFREVPCGLSRLVKATTEYLQQSDQNKADFLFQHQQATRNRIHPGWYIFLSDVYEYLLKSVNSETLCHIVGFISRQRKEFKIYTTPFKTNGMCWPLVTFKDKDDNWLINASIAEFRGRSDKVTIQVQGREIKALRPLLQARSSCFNKLINGKLEKRSLEIDGLYKTIQFVVLYAQSEPNDDSLWLESEPCDSRHTTEKTLNELINILHAASTFEMADLFGAVEQHIVLHGKSFIYAKNAQEIKDIAREVNAVFLERYCDAFIATNLRTFTLFPSLPPELRMKIWRQMASQPQLALAHRLGGDSGIRNLETPSHIARILKVCRESNAEIQQFWGRPSLDGINFKFDIIWLDTHFFPLSMDIESSLQGARYCVTPAPYPSIGSEWEEEVDKIIKCCPHVKVLYLETKIVSDNDEIEYCRKFINREPTTLVEARRWIEESAHQRIRELREELREELPDGSTLPRIMLIDKNEISRYTT
;
A
#
# COMPACT_ATOMS: atom_id res chain seq x y z
N MET A 1 43.24 34.49 -16.06
CA MET A 1 42.87 33.08 -15.87
C MET A 1 41.53 33.09 -15.16
N ASP A 2 40.49 32.55 -15.78
CA ASP A 2 39.15 32.49 -15.19
C ASP A 2 39.20 31.73 -13.85
N VAL A 3 38.33 32.06 -12.91
CA VAL A 3 38.27 31.41 -11.58
C VAL A 3 37.97 29.91 -11.73
N GLN A 4 37.23 29.52 -12.77
CA GLN A 4 37.03 28.11 -13.14
C GLN A 4 38.34 27.44 -13.55
N ASP A 5 39.17 28.09 -14.36
CA ASP A 5 40.45 27.56 -14.84
C ASP A 5 41.45 27.39 -13.69
N GLN A 6 41.40 28.29 -12.70
CA GLN A 6 42.25 28.17 -11.51
C GLN A 6 41.89 26.94 -10.68
N LEU A 7 40.58 26.66 -10.47
CA LEU A 7 40.17 25.44 -9.79
C LEU A 7 40.49 24.18 -10.63
N ARG A 8 40.36 24.24 -11.96
CA ARG A 8 40.75 23.13 -12.85
C ARG A 8 42.23 22.79 -12.72
N VAL A 9 43.09 23.81 -12.70
CA VAL A 9 44.55 23.65 -12.52
C VAL A 9 44.84 23.12 -11.11
N LEU A 10 44.18 23.64 -10.07
CA LEU A 10 44.35 23.13 -8.70
C LEU A 10 43.98 21.65 -8.57
N LEU A 11 42.86 21.21 -9.17
CA LEU A 11 42.46 19.80 -9.18
C LEU A 11 43.43 18.95 -10.00
N LEU A 12 43.97 19.46 -11.10
CA LEU A 12 44.95 18.75 -11.93
C LEU A 12 46.33 18.61 -11.25
N ASP A 13 46.81 19.65 -10.58
CA ASP A 13 48.16 19.71 -10.01
C ASP A 13 48.24 19.10 -8.60
N HIS A 14 47.18 19.26 -7.79
CA HIS A 14 47.17 18.86 -6.39
C HIS A 14 46.16 17.76 -6.06
N GLY A 15 45.25 17.43 -6.98
CA GLY A 15 44.16 16.50 -6.71
C GLY A 15 43.18 17.01 -5.63
N PRO A 16 42.37 16.11 -5.05
CA PRO A 16 41.39 16.45 -4.02
C PRO A 16 42.11 16.75 -2.70
N SER A 17 42.37 18.03 -2.46
CA SER A 17 43.25 18.53 -1.39
C SER A 17 42.58 19.59 -0.50
N PRO A 18 43.07 19.82 0.72
CA PRO A 18 42.60 20.92 1.57
C PRO A 18 42.69 22.29 0.90
N GLU A 19 43.73 22.50 0.08
CA GLU A 19 43.95 23.72 -0.70
C GLU A 19 42.84 23.92 -1.74
N ALA A 20 42.47 22.88 -2.47
CA ALA A 20 41.35 22.91 -3.41
C ALA A 20 40.00 23.12 -2.68
N ALA A 21 39.80 22.53 -1.50
CA ALA A 21 38.58 22.69 -0.71
C ALA A 21 38.44 24.12 -0.18
N SER A 22 39.54 24.69 0.32
CA SER A 22 39.61 26.08 0.77
C SER A 22 39.33 27.06 -0.37
N PHE A 23 39.85 26.78 -1.56
CA PHE A 23 39.57 27.58 -2.76
C PHE A 23 38.09 27.52 -3.16
N ILE A 24 37.50 26.32 -3.16
CA ILE A 24 36.05 26.15 -3.42
C ILE A 24 35.21 26.92 -2.40
N ALA A 25 35.58 26.87 -1.12
CA ALA A 25 34.85 27.57 -0.06
C ALA A 25 34.95 29.10 -0.20
N GLN A 26 36.11 29.62 -0.61
CA GLN A 26 36.34 31.06 -0.80
C GLN A 26 35.64 31.62 -2.03
N GLU A 27 35.66 30.89 -3.15
CA GLU A 27 35.15 31.36 -4.44
C GLU A 27 33.76 30.77 -4.79
N ARG A 28 33.04 30.24 -3.78
CA ARG A 28 31.81 29.46 -3.96
C ARG A 28 30.76 30.13 -4.85
N ASP A 29 30.55 31.43 -4.70
CA ASP A 29 29.52 32.18 -5.44
C ASP A 29 29.95 32.52 -6.88
N ARG A 30 31.24 32.36 -7.19
CA ARG A 30 31.84 32.65 -8.50
C ARG A 30 32.15 31.38 -9.28
N LEU A 31 32.14 30.22 -8.63
CA LEU A 31 32.39 28.92 -9.21
C LEU A 31 31.12 28.30 -9.79
N ASP A 32 31.18 27.83 -11.04
CA ASP A 32 30.16 26.95 -11.59
C ASP A 32 30.57 25.50 -11.32
N LEU A 33 30.45 25.12 -10.04
CA LEU A 33 30.78 23.77 -9.58
C LEU A 33 29.98 22.68 -10.33
N ARG A 34 28.88 23.04 -10.99
CA ARG A 34 28.06 22.12 -11.77
C ARG A 34 28.74 21.77 -13.10
N SER A 35 29.19 22.79 -13.82
CA SER A 35 29.96 22.63 -15.06
C SER A 35 31.29 21.92 -14.80
N ILE A 36 31.97 22.27 -13.70
CA ILE A 36 33.21 21.60 -13.29
C ILE A 36 32.97 20.13 -12.95
N LEU A 37 31.90 19.80 -12.23
CA LEU A 37 31.56 18.41 -11.91
C LEU A 37 31.28 17.59 -13.18
N GLU A 38 30.48 18.11 -14.12
CA GLU A 38 30.20 17.43 -15.40
C GLU A 38 31.46 17.24 -16.24
N GLU A 39 32.27 18.27 -16.39
CA GLU A 39 33.52 18.22 -17.15
C GLU A 39 34.50 17.22 -16.53
N THR A 40 34.65 17.24 -15.20
CA THR A 40 35.52 16.31 -14.47
C THR A 40 35.05 14.87 -14.64
N PHE A 41 33.76 14.61 -14.52
CA PHE A 41 33.18 13.29 -14.78
C PHE A 41 33.42 12.81 -16.23
N ARG A 42 33.17 13.66 -17.23
CA ARG A 42 33.41 13.31 -18.64
C ARG A 42 34.89 13.07 -18.95
N ARG A 43 35.79 13.83 -18.33
CA ARG A 43 37.22 13.74 -18.58
C ARG A 43 37.87 12.54 -17.90
N VAL A 44 37.50 12.28 -16.64
CA VAL A 44 38.16 11.30 -15.78
C VAL A 44 37.43 9.96 -15.88
N ASP A 45 36.13 9.92 -15.59
CA ASP A 45 35.35 8.68 -15.51
C ASP A 45 34.86 8.17 -16.88
N LEU A 46 34.67 9.06 -17.86
CA LEU A 46 34.38 8.69 -19.27
C LEU A 46 35.62 8.76 -20.20
N GLY A 47 36.80 9.09 -19.66
CA GLY A 47 38.06 9.23 -20.41
C GLY A 47 38.83 7.91 -20.62
N ARG A 48 40.15 8.00 -20.92
CA ARG A 48 41.04 6.82 -21.04
C ARG A 48 41.20 6.15 -19.67
N ARG A 49 40.92 4.85 -19.61
CA ARG A 49 40.66 4.08 -18.38
C ARG A 49 41.86 3.74 -17.50
N ASP A 50 43.03 4.23 -17.86
CA ASP A 50 44.29 3.98 -17.14
C ASP A 50 44.26 4.57 -15.71
N LEU A 51 43.21 5.35 -15.39
CA LEU A 51 43.10 6.23 -14.23
C LEU A 51 41.77 6.08 -13.44
N VAL A 52 41.09 4.93 -13.37
CA VAL A 52 39.81 4.88 -12.59
C VAL A 52 39.57 3.61 -11.76
N CYS A 53 39.07 3.89 -10.54
CA CYS A 53 38.45 3.06 -9.50
C CYS A 53 39.35 2.11 -8.68
N HIS A 54 39.75 2.58 -7.49
CA HIS A 54 40.12 1.72 -6.37
C HIS A 54 38.91 0.88 -5.91
N GLN A 55 39.15 -0.31 -5.38
CA GLN A 55 38.08 -1.21 -4.91
C GLN A 55 37.15 -0.51 -3.91
N GLY A 56 35.94 -0.13 -4.35
CA GLY A 56 34.86 0.36 -3.48
C GLY A 56 34.36 1.81 -3.72
N ALA A 57 34.97 2.63 -4.57
CA ALA A 57 34.57 4.02 -4.87
C ALA A 57 33.62 4.14 -6.08
N TYR A 58 32.58 5.00 -6.01
CA TYR A 58 31.50 5.05 -7.01
C TYR A 58 31.89 5.77 -8.30
N VAL A 59 32.82 6.71 -8.19
CA VAL A 59 33.42 7.53 -9.24
C VAL A 59 34.84 7.88 -8.80
N SER A 60 35.61 8.54 -9.66
CA SER A 60 36.93 9.08 -9.32
C SER A 60 36.91 9.98 -8.07
N LEU A 61 38.04 10.02 -7.35
CA LEU A 61 38.19 10.84 -6.13
C LEU A 61 37.95 12.33 -6.41
N ASP A 62 38.28 12.80 -7.62
CA ASP A 62 38.05 14.18 -8.05
C ASP A 62 36.55 14.48 -8.15
N VAL A 63 35.76 13.56 -8.72
CA VAL A 63 34.30 13.72 -8.81
C VAL A 63 33.65 13.62 -7.43
N GLU A 64 34.04 12.65 -6.59
CA GLU A 64 33.51 12.57 -5.21
C GLU A 64 33.85 13.81 -4.40
N PHE A 65 35.03 14.39 -4.60
CA PHE A 65 35.48 15.59 -3.91
C PHE A 65 34.67 16.82 -4.32
N VAL A 66 34.43 17.02 -5.61
CA VAL A 66 33.61 18.14 -6.11
C VAL A 66 32.15 17.99 -5.65
N ASP A 67 31.58 16.78 -5.68
CA ASP A 67 30.23 16.47 -5.17
C ASP A 67 30.09 16.78 -3.66
N LYS A 68 31.02 16.29 -2.83
CA LYS A 68 31.05 16.56 -1.38
C LYS A 68 31.20 18.04 -1.02
N ASN A 69 31.84 18.83 -1.88
CA ASN A 69 32.01 20.27 -1.69
C ASN A 69 30.88 21.11 -2.31
N GLY A 70 29.76 20.48 -2.68
CA GLY A 70 28.53 21.16 -3.09
C GLY A 70 28.36 21.32 -4.60
N GLY A 71 29.17 20.65 -5.42
CA GLY A 71 28.89 20.45 -6.83
C GLY A 71 27.69 19.53 -7.00
N VAL A 72 26.73 19.93 -7.85
CA VAL A 72 25.55 19.11 -8.16
C VAL A 72 25.28 19.23 -9.65
N PHE A 73 24.93 18.13 -10.32
CA PHE A 73 24.56 18.18 -11.74
C PHE A 73 23.36 19.11 -11.98
N SER A 74 23.50 20.06 -12.91
CA SER A 74 22.39 20.94 -13.33
C SER A 74 21.41 20.23 -14.25
N ARG A 75 20.13 20.67 -14.21
CA ARG A 75 19.00 20.34 -15.12
C ARG A 75 18.90 18.86 -15.50
N ARG A 76 17.80 18.22 -15.08
CA ARG A 76 17.48 16.81 -15.36
C ARG A 76 17.80 16.33 -16.79
N ASN A 77 17.54 17.15 -17.81
CA ASN A 77 17.82 16.83 -19.22
C ASN A 77 19.32 16.62 -19.54
N LEU A 78 20.25 17.40 -18.96
CA LEU A 78 21.69 17.19 -19.18
C LEU A 78 22.18 15.95 -18.44
N LEU A 79 21.70 15.76 -17.21
CA LEU A 79 22.01 14.57 -16.42
C LEU A 79 21.54 13.28 -17.09
N ASN A 80 20.33 13.26 -17.68
CA ASN A 80 19.81 12.12 -18.43
C ASN A 80 20.60 11.88 -19.72
N LYS A 81 21.09 12.94 -20.38
CA LYS A 81 22.00 12.80 -21.53
C LYS A 81 23.33 12.18 -21.11
N LEU A 82 23.90 12.63 -20.00
CA LEU A 82 25.13 12.08 -19.46
C LEU A 82 24.96 10.61 -19.06
N LEU A 83 23.81 10.23 -18.48
CA LEU A 83 23.45 8.84 -18.23
C LEU A 83 23.42 8.01 -19.52
N GLU A 84 22.78 8.51 -20.58
CA GLU A 84 22.71 7.83 -21.87
C GLU A 84 24.10 7.64 -22.49
N ASP A 85 24.90 8.71 -22.54
CA ASP A 85 26.27 8.69 -23.08
C ASP A 85 27.13 7.69 -22.29
N THR A 86 27.05 7.74 -20.96
CA THR A 86 27.78 6.86 -20.04
C THR A 86 27.38 5.41 -20.27
N TYR A 87 26.08 5.08 -20.26
CA TYR A 87 25.61 3.72 -20.46
C TYR A 87 26.01 3.16 -21.83
N ARG A 88 25.95 3.96 -22.90
CA ARG A 88 26.32 3.51 -24.25
C ARG A 88 27.82 3.28 -24.39
N TYR A 89 28.64 4.14 -23.80
CA TYR A 89 30.10 4.06 -23.91
C TYR A 89 30.69 3.00 -22.97
N ILE A 90 30.08 2.89 -21.78
CA ILE A 90 30.45 1.95 -20.76
C ILE A 90 29.73 0.63 -21.06
N GLU A 91 28.49 0.44 -20.61
CA GLU A 91 27.81 -0.87 -20.63
C GLU A 91 27.69 -1.54 -22.02
N LEU A 92 27.46 -0.75 -23.08
CA LEU A 92 27.33 -1.28 -24.45
C LEU A 92 28.62 -1.17 -25.29
N GLY A 93 29.70 -0.65 -24.69
CA GLY A 93 30.96 -0.41 -25.38
C GLY A 93 31.89 -1.62 -25.45
N PRO A 94 33.01 -1.51 -26.21
CA PRO A 94 33.97 -2.59 -26.42
C PRO A 94 34.88 -2.88 -25.21
N LEU A 95 34.70 -2.17 -24.10
CA LEU A 95 35.60 -2.24 -22.95
C LEU A 95 35.08 -3.30 -21.97
N GLU A 96 35.79 -4.42 -21.79
CA GLU A 96 35.43 -5.41 -20.77
C GLU A 96 35.54 -4.81 -19.35
N PHE A 97 34.50 -4.97 -18.53
CA PHE A 97 34.34 -4.28 -17.24
C PHE A 97 34.80 -5.08 -16.02
N LYS A 98 35.41 -4.38 -15.06
CA LYS A 98 35.48 -4.82 -13.66
C LYS A 98 34.25 -4.33 -12.90
N ARG A 99 33.15 -5.09 -12.95
CA ARG A 99 32.01 -4.87 -12.04
C ARG A 99 32.47 -5.07 -10.59
N ARG A 100 31.96 -4.28 -9.64
CA ARG A 100 32.11 -4.66 -8.24
C ARG A 100 31.41 -5.99 -8.02
N ALA A 101 31.95 -6.81 -7.13
CA ALA A 101 31.28 -8.04 -6.72
C ALA A 101 29.86 -7.71 -6.20
N GLY A 102 28.84 -8.19 -6.91
CA GLY A 102 27.43 -7.96 -6.58
C GLY A 102 26.82 -6.62 -7.05
N ALA A 103 27.48 -5.84 -7.91
CA ALA A 103 26.89 -4.67 -8.58
C ALA A 103 26.39 -5.03 -9.98
N CYS A 104 25.20 -4.55 -10.33
CA CYS A 104 24.58 -4.84 -11.62
C CYS A 104 25.03 -3.91 -12.76
N LEU A 105 25.44 -2.68 -12.43
CA LEU A 105 25.95 -1.68 -13.36
C LEU A 105 27.36 -1.27 -12.94
N SER A 106 28.04 -0.62 -13.87
CA SER A 106 29.20 0.20 -13.58
C SER A 106 28.91 1.23 -12.47
N PRO A 107 29.89 1.47 -11.58
CA PRO A 107 29.78 2.47 -10.52
C PRO A 107 29.35 3.86 -11.00
N GLU A 108 29.78 4.25 -12.21
CA GLU A 108 29.53 5.53 -12.85
C GLU A 108 28.06 5.70 -13.22
N VAL A 109 27.44 4.67 -13.79
CA VAL A 109 25.99 4.68 -14.08
C VAL A 109 25.19 4.72 -12.78
N GLU A 110 25.61 3.97 -11.76
CA GLU A 110 24.94 3.96 -10.45
C GLU A 110 25.02 5.35 -9.76
N PHE A 111 26.16 6.03 -9.86
CA PHE A 111 26.34 7.38 -9.36
C PHE A 111 25.38 8.36 -10.03
N LEU A 112 25.28 8.36 -11.37
CA LEU A 112 24.36 9.24 -12.09
C LEU A 112 22.89 9.00 -11.72
N LEU A 113 22.49 7.74 -11.55
CA LEU A 113 21.14 7.39 -11.08
C LEU A 113 20.88 7.99 -9.69
N ARG A 114 21.81 7.87 -8.73
CA ARG A 114 21.69 8.45 -7.38
C ARG A 114 21.60 9.97 -7.39
N GLN A 115 22.21 10.62 -8.38
CA GLN A 115 22.13 12.07 -8.59
C GLN A 115 20.78 12.50 -9.20
N GLY A 116 19.86 11.56 -9.47
CA GLY A 116 18.49 11.83 -9.94
C GLY A 116 18.27 11.58 -11.44
N ALA A 117 19.24 10.99 -12.15
CA ALA A 117 19.09 10.59 -13.54
C ALA A 117 18.03 9.48 -13.69
N SER A 118 17.40 9.41 -14.86
CA SER A 118 16.38 8.41 -15.16
C SER A 118 16.49 7.94 -16.60
N PHE A 119 16.50 6.61 -16.80
CA PHE A 119 16.47 6.03 -18.14
C PHE A 119 15.18 6.38 -18.90
N ARG A 120 14.07 6.67 -18.19
CA ARG A 120 12.79 7.07 -18.82
C ARG A 120 12.90 8.39 -19.59
N GLU A 121 13.86 9.23 -19.22
CA GLU A 121 13.97 10.62 -19.69
C GLU A 121 15.24 10.84 -20.52
N VAL A 122 15.86 9.77 -21.05
CA VAL A 122 17.05 9.87 -21.89
C VAL A 122 16.73 10.52 -23.25
N PRO A 123 17.60 11.39 -23.78
CA PRO A 123 17.32 12.17 -24.99
C PRO A 123 17.01 11.35 -26.24
N CYS A 124 17.71 10.23 -26.47
CA CYS A 124 17.45 9.40 -27.64
C CYS A 124 16.26 8.46 -27.48
N GLY A 125 15.60 8.50 -26.32
CA GLY A 125 14.45 7.69 -25.98
C GLY A 125 14.82 6.30 -25.43
N LEU A 126 14.03 5.88 -24.45
CA LEU A 126 14.16 4.59 -23.77
C LEU A 126 14.17 3.41 -24.75
N SER A 127 13.28 3.41 -25.74
CA SER A 127 13.11 2.32 -26.71
C SER A 127 14.37 2.02 -27.53
N ARG A 128 15.14 3.05 -27.91
CA ARG A 128 16.40 2.85 -28.65
C ARG A 128 17.45 2.19 -27.77
N LEU A 129 17.55 2.61 -26.52
CA LEU A 129 18.50 2.06 -25.56
C LEU A 129 18.16 0.62 -25.21
N VAL A 130 16.87 0.31 -25.02
CA VAL A 130 16.36 -1.05 -24.79
C VAL A 130 16.73 -1.96 -25.96
N LYS A 131 16.50 -1.50 -27.20
CA LYS A 131 16.84 -2.25 -28.41
C LYS A 131 18.34 -2.53 -28.49
N ALA A 132 19.18 -1.50 -28.35
CA ALA A 132 20.64 -1.65 -28.41
C ALA A 132 21.17 -2.59 -27.33
N THR A 133 20.62 -2.52 -26.12
CA THR A 133 20.97 -3.42 -25.00
C THR A 133 20.56 -4.86 -25.30
N THR A 134 19.35 -5.06 -25.83
CA THR A 134 18.86 -6.38 -26.20
C THR A 134 19.73 -7.00 -27.30
N GLU A 135 20.07 -6.23 -28.33
CA GLU A 135 20.97 -6.66 -29.42
C GLU A 135 22.35 -7.03 -28.89
N TYR A 136 22.94 -6.21 -28.01
CA TYR A 136 24.21 -6.50 -27.37
C TYR A 136 24.18 -7.81 -26.57
N LEU A 137 23.14 -8.01 -25.75
CA LEU A 137 22.98 -9.22 -24.95
C LEU A 137 22.78 -10.46 -25.83
N GLN A 138 22.10 -10.32 -26.97
CA GLN A 138 21.89 -11.42 -27.91
C GLN A 138 23.15 -11.87 -28.66
N GLN A 139 24.19 -11.02 -28.73
CA GLN A 139 25.45 -11.36 -29.40
C GLN A 139 26.30 -12.38 -28.64
N SER A 140 26.06 -12.56 -27.33
CA SER A 140 26.83 -13.49 -26.48
C SER A 140 25.91 -14.23 -25.53
N ASP A 141 25.87 -15.56 -25.65
CA ASP A 141 25.11 -16.43 -24.74
C ASP A 141 25.57 -16.28 -23.29
N GLN A 142 26.86 -16.02 -23.07
CA GLN A 142 27.43 -15.74 -21.75
C GLN A 142 26.89 -14.42 -21.18
N ASN A 143 26.91 -13.34 -21.96
CA ASN A 143 26.40 -12.03 -21.50
C ASN A 143 24.90 -12.09 -21.20
N LYS A 144 24.14 -12.79 -22.04
CA LYS A 144 22.71 -13.05 -21.84
C LYS A 144 22.46 -13.84 -20.56
N ALA A 145 23.19 -14.93 -20.33
CA ALA A 145 23.05 -15.75 -19.13
C ALA A 145 23.44 -14.95 -17.87
N ASP A 146 24.53 -14.19 -17.92
CA ASP A 146 24.97 -13.36 -16.79
C ASP A 146 23.96 -12.26 -16.49
N PHE A 147 23.37 -11.63 -17.51
CA PHE A 147 22.31 -10.62 -17.33
C PHE A 147 20.99 -11.21 -16.78
N LEU A 148 20.64 -12.44 -17.16
CA LEU A 148 19.43 -13.11 -16.66
C LEU A 148 19.62 -13.70 -15.26
N PHE A 149 20.81 -14.19 -14.90
CA PHE A 149 21.03 -14.98 -13.69
C PHE A 149 21.97 -14.34 -12.65
N GLN A 150 23.08 -13.72 -13.06
CA GLN A 150 23.96 -13.02 -12.11
C GLN A 150 23.34 -11.72 -11.62
N HIS A 151 22.64 -10.99 -12.50
CA HIS A 151 21.89 -9.79 -12.14
C HIS A 151 20.88 -10.08 -11.01
N GLN A 152 20.22 -11.24 -11.02
CA GLN A 152 19.27 -11.66 -9.98
C GLN A 152 19.92 -11.93 -8.61
N GLN A 153 21.20 -12.26 -8.57
CA GLN A 153 21.92 -12.38 -7.29
C GLN A 153 22.31 -11.00 -6.75
N ALA A 154 22.55 -10.04 -7.65
CA ALA A 154 22.91 -8.65 -7.35
C ALA A 154 21.69 -7.75 -7.06
N THR A 155 20.49 -8.05 -7.60
CA THR A 155 19.22 -7.39 -7.27
C THR A 155 18.82 -7.49 -5.80
N ARG A 156 19.48 -8.37 -5.02
CA ARG A 156 19.38 -8.39 -3.55
C ARG A 156 19.77 -7.06 -2.91
N ASN A 157 20.49 -6.19 -3.62
CA ASN A 157 20.93 -4.88 -3.16
C ASN A 157 20.43 -3.74 -4.08
N ARG A 158 19.35 -3.08 -3.65
CA ARG A 158 18.99 -1.69 -3.97
C ARG A 158 19.08 -1.30 -5.46
N ILE A 159 18.19 -1.83 -6.30
CA ILE A 159 17.93 -1.23 -7.61
C ILE A 159 17.44 0.21 -7.40
N HIS A 160 18.09 1.17 -8.07
CA HIS A 160 17.64 2.56 -8.05
C HIS A 160 16.32 2.69 -8.85
N PRO A 161 15.29 3.39 -8.34
CA PRO A 161 13.99 3.50 -9.03
C PRO A 161 14.07 4.04 -10.47
N GLY A 162 15.08 4.87 -10.77
CA GLY A 162 15.36 5.40 -12.11
C GLY A 162 15.70 4.35 -13.18
N TRP A 163 15.89 3.09 -12.77
CA TRP A 163 16.24 1.97 -13.64
C TRP A 163 15.07 1.03 -13.95
N TYR A 164 14.05 1.03 -13.09
CA TYR A 164 13.00 0.01 -13.08
C TYR A 164 12.35 -0.25 -14.45
N ILE A 165 11.90 0.79 -15.16
CA ILE A 165 11.24 0.61 -16.47
C ILE A 165 12.20 0.09 -17.52
N PHE A 166 13.43 0.63 -17.57
CA PHE A 166 14.40 0.21 -18.58
C PHE A 166 14.71 -1.27 -18.47
N LEU A 167 14.90 -1.78 -17.24
CA LEU A 167 15.07 -3.20 -17.02
C LEU A 167 13.85 -3.97 -17.49
N SER A 168 12.65 -3.60 -17.01
CA SER A 168 11.40 -4.27 -17.38
C SER A 168 11.29 -4.45 -18.90
N ASP A 169 11.53 -3.37 -19.65
CA ASP A 169 11.47 -3.39 -21.11
C ASP A 169 12.56 -4.30 -21.70
N VAL A 170 13.82 -4.18 -21.28
CA VAL A 170 14.91 -5.05 -21.76
C VAL A 170 14.59 -6.52 -21.53
N TYR A 171 14.06 -6.88 -20.36
CA TYR A 171 13.69 -8.27 -20.08
C TYR A 171 12.52 -8.73 -20.95
N GLU A 172 11.46 -7.93 -21.12
CA GLU A 172 10.35 -8.28 -22.02
C GLU A 172 10.82 -8.56 -23.46
N TYR A 173 11.77 -7.77 -23.99
CA TYR A 173 12.32 -8.00 -25.32
C TYR A 173 13.30 -9.19 -25.36
N LEU A 174 14.15 -9.33 -24.34
CA LEU A 174 15.15 -10.39 -24.28
C LEU A 174 14.49 -11.78 -24.16
N LEU A 175 13.46 -11.92 -23.31
CA LEU A 175 12.81 -13.22 -23.04
C LEU A 175 12.11 -13.82 -24.28
N LYS A 176 11.67 -12.98 -25.24
CA LYS A 176 11.14 -13.44 -26.54
C LYS A 176 12.15 -14.26 -27.35
N SER A 177 13.45 -14.02 -27.13
CA SER A 177 14.54 -14.72 -27.82
C SER A 177 15.08 -15.94 -27.06
N VAL A 178 14.50 -16.27 -25.91
CA VAL A 178 15.00 -17.28 -24.98
C VAL A 178 14.17 -18.57 -25.06
N ASN A 179 14.84 -19.72 -24.95
CA ASN A 179 14.20 -21.04 -25.02
C ASN A 179 13.35 -21.34 -23.75
N SER A 180 12.44 -22.32 -23.85
CA SER A 180 11.53 -22.66 -22.74
C SER A 180 12.26 -23.15 -21.49
N GLU A 181 13.40 -23.81 -21.67
CA GLU A 181 14.21 -24.32 -20.57
C GLU A 181 14.79 -23.19 -19.71
N THR A 182 15.32 -22.14 -20.34
CA THR A 182 15.87 -20.97 -19.64
C THR A 182 14.77 -20.21 -18.91
N LEU A 183 13.59 -20.05 -19.53
CA LEU A 183 12.43 -19.45 -18.86
C LEU A 183 11.99 -20.30 -17.65
N CYS A 184 11.98 -21.63 -17.77
CA CYS A 184 11.67 -22.53 -16.64
C CYS A 184 12.70 -22.38 -15.53
N HIS A 185 13.98 -22.21 -15.88
CA HIS A 185 15.04 -21.99 -14.91
C HIS A 185 14.86 -20.66 -14.17
N ILE A 186 14.49 -19.58 -14.86
CA ILE A 186 14.17 -18.28 -14.26
C ILE A 186 13.01 -18.40 -13.27
N VAL A 187 11.87 -18.95 -13.73
CA VAL A 187 10.67 -19.12 -12.89
C VAL A 187 10.99 -20.00 -11.70
N GLY A 188 11.62 -21.16 -11.90
CA GLY A 188 11.96 -22.09 -10.83
C GLY A 188 12.99 -21.54 -9.84
N PHE A 189 13.94 -20.73 -10.29
CA PHE A 189 14.91 -20.08 -9.42
C PHE A 189 14.24 -19.02 -8.52
N ILE A 190 13.39 -18.16 -9.10
CA ILE A 190 12.68 -17.10 -8.36
C ILE A 190 11.64 -17.71 -7.40
N SER A 191 10.85 -18.69 -7.85
CA SER A 191 9.82 -19.35 -7.03
C SER A 191 10.40 -20.09 -5.81
N ARG A 192 11.68 -20.47 -5.83
CA ARG A 192 12.36 -21.07 -4.67
C ARG A 192 12.90 -20.05 -3.67
N GLN A 193 12.98 -18.77 -4.04
CA GLN A 193 13.47 -17.75 -3.11
C GLN A 193 12.38 -17.42 -2.09
N ARG A 194 12.71 -17.59 -0.81
CA ARG A 194 11.82 -17.20 0.28
C ARG A 194 11.89 -15.69 0.50
N LYS A 195 10.72 -15.04 0.58
CA LYS A 195 10.62 -13.67 1.12
C LYS A 195 11.07 -13.66 2.57
N GLU A 196 11.76 -12.61 2.99
CA GLU A 196 12.18 -12.42 4.38
C GLU A 196 11.07 -11.69 5.14
N PHE A 197 10.54 -12.33 6.18
CA PHE A 197 9.50 -11.77 7.02
C PHE A 197 10.06 -11.42 8.40
N LYS A 198 9.63 -10.27 8.93
CA LYS A 198 9.87 -9.93 10.33
C LYS A 198 8.53 -9.69 11.01
N ILE A 199 8.31 -10.43 12.09
CA ILE A 199 7.16 -10.30 12.97
C ILE A 199 7.64 -9.54 14.20
N TYR A 200 7.08 -8.35 14.40
CA TYR A 200 7.30 -7.53 15.58
C TYR A 200 6.07 -7.61 16.47
N THR A 201 6.28 -7.79 17.77
CA THR A 201 5.20 -7.84 18.76
C THR A 201 4.85 -6.47 19.32
N THR A 202 5.33 -5.39 18.70
CA THR A 202 4.99 -4.02 19.09
C THR A 202 3.47 -3.85 19.10
N PRO A 203 2.87 -3.40 20.22
CA PRO A 203 1.43 -3.45 20.40
C PRO A 203 0.73 -2.40 19.52
N PHE A 204 0.33 -2.82 18.33
CA PHE A 204 -0.76 -2.15 17.64
C PHE A 204 -2.07 -2.67 18.25
N LYS A 205 -2.71 -1.82 19.07
CA LYS A 205 -3.97 -2.16 19.72
C LYS A 205 -5.11 -1.88 18.75
N THR A 206 -5.92 -2.90 18.50
CA THR A 206 -7.21 -2.73 17.82
C THR A 206 -8.23 -3.58 18.56
N ASN A 207 -9.32 -2.94 18.99
CA ASN A 207 -10.43 -3.61 19.69
C ASN A 207 -10.02 -4.30 21.00
N GLY A 208 -9.13 -3.67 21.78
CA GLY A 208 -8.63 -4.23 23.04
C GLY A 208 -7.68 -5.43 22.89
N MET A 209 -7.46 -5.92 21.66
CA MET A 209 -6.47 -6.94 21.35
C MET A 209 -5.20 -6.30 20.76
N CYS A 210 -4.06 -6.85 21.13
CA CYS A 210 -2.76 -6.49 20.58
C CYS A 210 -2.42 -7.43 19.43
N TRP A 211 -2.34 -6.89 18.22
CA TRP A 211 -1.99 -7.69 17.04
C TRP A 211 -0.48 -7.63 16.79
N PRO A 212 0.16 -8.75 16.42
CA PRO A 212 1.55 -8.70 15.96
C PRO A 212 1.64 -7.84 14.71
N LEU A 213 2.58 -6.88 14.71
CA LEU A 213 2.91 -6.07 13.55
C LEU A 213 3.81 -6.90 12.62
N VAL A 214 3.42 -7.00 11.36
CA VAL A 214 4.17 -7.75 10.35
C VAL A 214 4.75 -6.75 9.38
N THR A 215 6.07 -6.83 9.16
CA THR A 215 6.72 -6.07 8.11
C THR A 215 7.24 -7.03 7.06
N PHE A 216 6.86 -6.75 5.82
CA PHE A 216 7.35 -7.43 4.64
C PHE A 216 8.55 -6.64 4.13
N LYS A 217 9.70 -7.30 4.02
CA LYS A 217 10.69 -6.84 3.06
C LYS A 217 10.34 -7.52 1.75
N ASP A 218 9.38 -6.93 1.03
CA ASP A 218 9.25 -7.30 -0.36
C ASP A 218 10.56 -6.93 -1.04
N LYS A 219 11.22 -7.95 -1.59
CA LYS A 219 12.28 -7.73 -2.55
C LYS A 219 11.51 -7.41 -3.83
N ASP A 220 11.46 -6.13 -4.19
CA ASP A 220 10.61 -5.49 -5.23
C ASP A 220 10.73 -6.08 -6.66
N ASP A 221 11.34 -7.25 -6.86
CA ASP A 221 11.75 -7.72 -8.19
C ASP A 221 11.02 -8.99 -8.64
N ASN A 222 9.68 -8.96 -8.64
CA ASN A 222 8.85 -9.99 -9.29
C ASN A 222 8.64 -9.73 -10.80
N TRP A 223 9.19 -8.65 -11.36
CA TRP A 223 8.96 -8.30 -12.77
C TRP A 223 9.55 -9.37 -13.74
N LEU A 224 10.69 -10.00 -13.40
CA LEU A 224 11.31 -11.02 -14.27
C LEU A 224 10.48 -12.30 -14.33
N ILE A 225 9.98 -12.75 -13.19
CA ILE A 225 9.09 -13.91 -13.13
C ILE A 225 7.77 -13.60 -13.86
N ASN A 226 7.23 -12.38 -13.72
CA ASN A 226 6.01 -11.97 -14.42
C ASN A 226 6.22 -11.95 -15.93
N ALA A 227 7.26 -11.28 -16.43
CA ALA A 227 7.59 -11.24 -17.85
C ALA A 227 7.85 -12.65 -18.42
N SER A 228 8.50 -13.53 -17.65
CA SER A 228 8.72 -14.93 -18.04
C SER A 228 7.41 -15.72 -18.16
N ILE A 229 6.46 -15.50 -17.24
CA ILE A 229 5.14 -16.14 -17.27
C ILE A 229 4.30 -15.62 -18.42
N ALA A 230 4.32 -14.30 -18.67
CA ALA A 230 3.65 -13.70 -19.81
C ALA A 230 4.16 -14.29 -21.14
N GLU A 231 5.48 -14.43 -21.29
CA GLU A 231 6.09 -15.08 -22.45
C GLU A 231 5.69 -16.57 -22.56
N PHE A 232 5.63 -17.30 -21.44
CA PHE A 232 5.15 -18.69 -21.44
C PHE A 232 3.68 -18.83 -21.86
N ARG A 233 2.81 -17.88 -21.51
CA ARG A 233 1.40 -17.89 -21.92
C ARG A 233 1.22 -17.82 -23.44
N GLY A 234 2.20 -17.25 -24.15
CA GLY A 234 2.26 -17.26 -25.62
C GLY A 234 2.61 -18.61 -26.24
N ARG A 235 3.02 -19.62 -25.46
CA ARG A 235 3.49 -20.94 -25.95
C ARG A 235 2.41 -22.02 -25.83
N SER A 236 2.39 -22.97 -26.76
CA SER A 236 1.27 -23.92 -26.96
C SER A 236 1.37 -25.27 -26.22
N ASP A 237 2.33 -25.48 -25.32
CA ASP A 237 2.51 -26.78 -24.65
C ASP A 237 1.62 -26.92 -23.40
N LYS A 238 0.46 -27.57 -23.57
CA LYS A 238 -0.55 -27.76 -22.53
C LYS A 238 -0.65 -29.22 -22.07
N VAL A 239 -0.91 -29.40 -20.78
CA VAL A 239 -1.24 -30.68 -20.14
C VAL A 239 -2.64 -30.60 -19.53
N THR A 240 -3.37 -31.72 -19.58
CA THR A 240 -4.67 -31.84 -18.91
C THR A 240 -4.49 -32.48 -17.54
N ILE A 241 -5.02 -31.86 -16.50
CA ILE A 241 -5.07 -32.38 -15.13
C ILE A 241 -6.51 -32.82 -14.85
N GLN A 242 -6.68 -34.05 -14.37
CA GLN A 242 -7.96 -34.65 -13.98
C GLN A 242 -8.03 -34.70 -12.46
N VAL A 243 -9.07 -34.08 -11.89
CA VAL A 243 -9.33 -34.04 -10.44
C VAL A 243 -10.82 -34.25 -10.23
N GLN A 244 -11.20 -35.25 -9.43
CA GLN A 244 -12.62 -35.57 -9.17
C GLN A 244 -13.46 -35.71 -10.45
N GLY A 245 -12.87 -36.30 -11.51
CA GLY A 245 -13.52 -36.48 -12.82
C GLY A 245 -13.70 -35.20 -13.64
N ARG A 246 -13.09 -34.09 -13.24
CA ARG A 246 -13.11 -32.80 -13.97
C ARG A 246 -11.75 -32.46 -14.53
N GLU A 247 -11.75 -31.82 -15.70
CA GLU A 247 -10.53 -31.43 -16.40
C GLU A 247 -10.09 -30.00 -16.07
N ILE A 248 -8.78 -29.81 -15.93
CA ILE A 248 -8.11 -28.51 -15.80
C ILE A 248 -6.98 -28.46 -16.83
N LYS A 249 -6.96 -27.45 -17.70
CA LYS A 249 -5.88 -27.26 -18.66
C LYS A 249 -4.80 -26.36 -18.06
N ALA A 250 -3.54 -26.76 -18.22
CA ALA A 250 -2.42 -26.02 -17.69
C ALA A 250 -1.22 -26.01 -18.64
N LEU A 251 -0.38 -24.98 -18.55
CA LEU A 251 0.88 -24.93 -19.29
C LEU A 251 1.91 -25.84 -18.63
N ARG A 252 2.32 -26.88 -19.36
CA ARG A 252 3.24 -27.90 -18.86
C ARG A 252 4.55 -27.29 -18.34
N PRO A 253 5.24 -26.41 -19.09
CA PRO A 253 6.52 -25.86 -18.65
C PRO A 253 6.40 -25.06 -17.34
N LEU A 254 5.32 -24.29 -17.15
CA LEU A 254 5.11 -23.48 -15.95
C LEU A 254 4.89 -24.34 -14.70
N LEU A 255 4.09 -25.41 -14.82
CA LEU A 255 3.90 -26.35 -13.72
C LEU A 255 5.22 -27.00 -13.30
N GLN A 256 6.02 -27.45 -14.27
CA GLN A 256 7.31 -28.07 -13.99
C GLN A 256 8.31 -27.07 -13.39
N ALA A 257 8.29 -25.81 -13.83
CA ALA A 257 9.17 -24.77 -13.34
C ALA A 257 8.88 -24.42 -11.87
N ARG A 258 7.59 -24.27 -11.51
CA ARG A 258 7.18 -23.85 -10.16
C ARG A 258 7.11 -24.98 -9.14
N SER A 259 7.01 -26.22 -9.58
CA SER A 259 6.85 -27.38 -8.71
C SER A 259 7.76 -28.52 -9.14
N SER A 260 8.69 -28.89 -8.26
CA SER A 260 9.51 -30.08 -8.45
C SER A 260 8.68 -31.37 -8.43
N CYS A 261 7.56 -31.38 -7.72
CA CYS A 261 6.60 -32.49 -7.73
C CYS A 261 5.97 -32.66 -9.13
N PHE A 262 5.42 -31.59 -9.71
CA PHE A 262 4.89 -31.62 -11.08
C PHE A 262 5.97 -31.96 -12.11
N ASN A 263 7.20 -31.46 -11.93
CA ASN A 263 8.32 -31.82 -12.79
C ASN A 263 8.57 -33.34 -12.82
N LYS A 264 8.62 -33.98 -11.65
CA LYS A 264 8.77 -35.44 -11.53
C LYS A 264 7.58 -36.19 -12.14
N LEU A 265 6.35 -35.75 -11.84
CA LEU A 265 5.12 -36.38 -12.31
C LEU A 265 4.96 -36.35 -13.84
N ILE A 266 5.34 -35.24 -14.46
CA ILE A 266 5.22 -35.04 -15.91
C ILE A 266 6.35 -35.80 -16.64
N ASN A 267 7.59 -35.67 -16.18
CA ASN A 267 8.73 -36.35 -16.83
C ASN A 267 8.69 -37.88 -16.65
N GLY A 268 8.10 -38.36 -15.54
CA GLY A 268 7.88 -39.79 -15.33
C GLY A 268 6.77 -40.41 -16.19
N LYS A 269 5.96 -39.59 -16.88
CA LYS A 269 4.82 -40.02 -17.70
C LYS A 269 4.85 -39.40 -19.11
N LEU A 270 6.02 -39.38 -19.74
CA LEU A 270 6.31 -38.72 -21.04
C LEU A 270 5.26 -38.96 -22.16
N GLU A 271 4.51 -40.07 -22.14
CA GLU A 271 3.49 -40.40 -23.14
C GLU A 271 2.07 -39.88 -22.82
N LYS A 272 1.76 -39.52 -21.56
CA LYS A 272 0.39 -39.12 -21.17
C LYS A 272 0.21 -37.61 -21.21
N ARG A 273 -0.70 -37.15 -22.08
CA ARG A 273 -1.19 -35.75 -22.09
C ARG A 273 -2.14 -35.43 -20.93
N SER A 274 -2.49 -36.43 -20.12
CA SER A 274 -3.36 -36.29 -18.95
C SER A 274 -2.69 -36.80 -17.66
N LEU A 275 -2.88 -36.05 -16.58
CA LEU A 275 -2.42 -36.39 -15.22
C LEU A 275 -3.63 -36.50 -14.31
N GLU A 276 -3.75 -37.60 -13.58
CA GLU A 276 -4.76 -37.74 -12.53
C GLU A 276 -4.16 -37.37 -11.18
N ILE A 277 -4.86 -36.53 -10.41
CA ILE A 277 -4.41 -35.97 -9.14
C ILE A 277 -5.52 -36.10 -8.11
N ASP A 278 -5.16 -36.63 -6.95
CA ASP A 278 -6.06 -36.72 -5.80
C ASP A 278 -6.19 -35.37 -5.08
N GLY A 279 -7.40 -35.01 -4.67
CA GLY A 279 -7.67 -33.80 -3.90
C GLY A 279 -9.02 -33.14 -4.22
N LEU A 280 -9.31 -32.04 -3.53
CA LEU A 280 -10.48 -31.21 -3.81
C LEU A 280 -10.27 -30.41 -5.09
N TYR A 281 -11.22 -30.47 -6.02
CA TYR A 281 -11.14 -29.76 -7.30
C TYR A 281 -10.81 -28.28 -7.13
N LYS A 282 -11.50 -27.58 -6.21
CA LYS A 282 -11.29 -26.14 -5.96
C LYS A 282 -9.85 -25.83 -5.51
N THR A 283 -9.28 -26.66 -4.64
CA THR A 283 -7.91 -26.50 -4.14
C THR A 283 -6.89 -26.73 -5.25
N ILE A 284 -7.03 -27.82 -6.02
CA ILE A 284 -6.11 -28.11 -7.12
C ILE A 284 -6.24 -27.07 -8.24
N GLN A 285 -7.46 -26.61 -8.53
CA GLN A 285 -7.70 -25.54 -9.47
C GLN A 285 -6.95 -24.27 -9.05
N PHE A 286 -7.00 -23.87 -7.78
CA PHE A 286 -6.24 -22.73 -7.29
C PHE A 286 -4.73 -22.91 -7.47
N VAL A 287 -4.18 -24.07 -7.09
CA VAL A 287 -2.75 -24.39 -7.27
C VAL A 287 -2.32 -24.25 -8.73
N VAL A 288 -3.13 -24.80 -9.65
CA VAL A 288 -2.87 -24.77 -11.09
C VAL A 288 -3.05 -23.38 -11.71
N LEU A 289 -4.02 -22.60 -11.23
CA LEU A 289 -4.19 -21.20 -11.61
C LEU A 289 -3.02 -20.36 -11.14
N TYR A 290 -2.64 -20.48 -9.87
CA TYR A 290 -1.48 -19.79 -9.30
C TYR A 290 -0.21 -20.10 -10.08
N ALA A 291 0.01 -21.37 -10.44
CA ALA A 291 1.19 -21.76 -11.23
C ALA A 291 1.27 -21.06 -12.60
N GLN A 292 0.13 -20.62 -13.14
CA GLN A 292 0.00 -19.94 -14.43
C GLN A 292 -0.14 -18.42 -14.30
N SER A 293 -0.14 -17.91 -13.07
CA SER A 293 -0.34 -16.50 -12.74
C SER A 293 0.90 -15.86 -12.18
N GLU A 294 0.97 -14.55 -12.36
CA GLU A 294 2.01 -13.71 -11.77
C GLU A 294 1.89 -13.79 -10.23
N PRO A 295 3.00 -13.89 -9.47
CA PRO A 295 2.92 -14.00 -8.01
C PRO A 295 2.22 -12.82 -7.31
N ASN A 296 2.17 -11.66 -7.97
CA ASN A 296 1.54 -10.43 -7.49
C ASN A 296 0.13 -10.21 -8.11
N ASP A 297 -0.48 -11.23 -8.68
CA ASP A 297 -1.81 -11.13 -9.26
C ASP A 297 -2.87 -11.07 -8.14
N ASP A 298 -3.23 -9.84 -7.74
CA ASP A 298 -4.24 -9.58 -6.70
C ASP A 298 -5.59 -10.21 -7.02
N SER A 299 -5.90 -10.43 -8.31
CA SER A 299 -7.18 -11.01 -8.73
C SER A 299 -7.39 -12.45 -8.24
N LEU A 300 -6.32 -13.19 -8.00
CA LEU A 300 -6.38 -14.53 -7.42
C LEU A 300 -6.84 -14.54 -5.96
N TRP A 301 -6.59 -13.44 -5.25
CA TRP A 301 -6.81 -13.36 -3.81
C TRP A 301 -8.14 -12.69 -3.44
N LEU A 302 -8.79 -12.00 -4.39
CA LEU A 302 -10.08 -11.29 -4.19
C LEU A 302 -11.16 -12.19 -3.55
N GLU A 303 -11.33 -13.41 -4.05
CA GLU A 303 -12.32 -14.36 -3.50
C GLU A 303 -11.89 -14.93 -2.13
N SER A 304 -10.62 -14.74 -1.76
CA SER A 304 -10.00 -15.24 -0.54
C SER A 304 -9.79 -14.13 0.51
N GLU A 305 -10.39 -12.96 0.32
CA GLU A 305 -10.38 -11.90 1.32
C GLU A 305 -11.41 -12.17 2.43
N PRO A 306 -11.11 -11.78 3.68
CA PRO A 306 -12.09 -11.82 4.74
C PRO A 306 -13.24 -10.84 4.47
N CYS A 307 -14.47 -11.27 4.74
CA CYS A 307 -15.65 -10.41 4.62
C CYS A 307 -16.34 -10.22 5.98
N ASP A 308 -17.44 -9.45 6.01
CA ASP A 308 -18.13 -9.18 7.28
C ASP A 308 -18.85 -10.40 7.87
N SER A 309 -19.13 -11.41 7.04
CA SER A 309 -19.67 -12.69 7.50
C SER A 309 -18.58 -13.55 8.14
N ARG A 310 -18.78 -13.90 9.41
CA ARG A 310 -17.87 -14.80 10.12
C ARG A 310 -17.85 -16.21 9.53
N HIS A 311 -19.02 -16.75 9.21
CA HIS A 311 -19.12 -18.09 8.63
C HIS A 311 -18.37 -18.17 7.29
N THR A 312 -18.51 -17.14 6.46
CA THR A 312 -17.80 -17.07 5.19
C THR A 312 -16.30 -16.93 5.41
N THR A 313 -15.86 -16.07 6.34
CA THR A 313 -14.44 -15.90 6.67
C THR A 313 -13.78 -17.20 7.18
N GLU A 314 -14.49 -17.98 8.02
CA GLU A 314 -14.00 -19.28 8.49
C GLU A 314 -13.91 -20.31 7.36
N LYS A 315 -14.89 -20.32 6.44
CA LYS A 315 -14.83 -21.15 5.24
C LYS A 315 -13.63 -20.77 4.35
N THR A 316 -13.43 -19.48 4.11
CA THR A 316 -12.28 -18.96 3.34
C THR A 316 -10.96 -19.36 4.00
N LEU A 317 -10.87 -19.27 5.33
CA LEU A 317 -9.67 -19.69 6.06
C LEU A 317 -9.39 -21.19 5.90
N ASN A 318 -10.42 -22.04 5.98
CA ASN A 318 -10.27 -23.47 5.73
C ASN A 318 -9.84 -23.76 4.29
N GLU A 319 -10.35 -23.01 3.32
CA GLU A 319 -9.91 -23.11 1.92
C GLU A 319 -8.43 -22.72 1.77
N LEU A 320 -7.99 -21.64 2.41
CA LEU A 320 -6.58 -21.22 2.44
C LEU A 320 -5.69 -22.26 3.12
N ILE A 321 -6.12 -22.86 4.23
CA ILE A 321 -5.41 -23.95 4.91
C ILE A 321 -5.28 -25.16 3.96
N ASN A 322 -6.35 -25.54 3.26
CA ASN A 322 -6.29 -26.63 2.27
C ASN A 322 -5.29 -26.31 1.13
N ILE A 323 -5.24 -25.06 0.67
CA ILE A 323 -4.26 -24.62 -0.34
C ILE A 323 -2.84 -24.65 0.24
N LEU A 324 -2.64 -24.28 1.52
CA LEU A 324 -1.35 -24.36 2.19
C LEU A 324 -0.83 -25.81 2.26
N HIS A 325 -1.69 -26.76 2.64
CA HIS A 325 -1.37 -28.20 2.58
C HIS A 325 -1.06 -28.65 1.16
N ALA A 326 -1.86 -28.24 0.17
CA ALA A 326 -1.61 -28.59 -1.23
C ALA A 326 -0.29 -28.01 -1.75
N ALA A 327 0.04 -26.77 -1.41
CA ALA A 327 1.30 -26.12 -1.78
C ALA A 327 2.52 -26.87 -1.22
N SER A 328 2.42 -27.35 0.02
CA SER A 328 3.42 -28.24 0.63
C SER A 328 3.55 -29.56 -0.16
N THR A 329 2.42 -30.24 -0.41
CA THR A 329 2.37 -31.51 -1.16
C THR A 329 2.93 -31.41 -2.57
N PHE A 330 2.65 -30.31 -3.27
CA PHE A 330 3.18 -30.06 -4.61
C PHE A 330 4.56 -29.40 -4.61
N GLU A 331 5.23 -29.26 -3.46
CA GLU A 331 6.56 -28.65 -3.36
C GLU A 331 6.61 -27.24 -3.99
N MET A 332 5.54 -26.44 -3.85
CA MET A 332 5.42 -25.07 -4.38
C MET A 332 5.72 -24.03 -3.29
N ALA A 333 7.01 -23.72 -3.12
CA ALA A 333 7.48 -22.85 -2.04
C ALA A 333 6.96 -21.40 -2.12
N ASP A 334 6.79 -20.87 -3.33
CA ASP A 334 6.25 -19.53 -3.59
C ASP A 334 4.76 -19.44 -3.21
N LEU A 335 3.94 -20.39 -3.66
CA LEU A 335 2.53 -20.49 -3.29
C LEU A 335 2.39 -20.66 -1.77
N PHE A 336 3.18 -21.56 -1.18
CA PHE A 336 3.18 -21.78 0.25
C PHE A 336 3.42 -20.48 1.02
N GLY A 337 4.48 -19.75 0.65
CA GLY A 337 4.80 -18.45 1.24
C GLY A 337 3.74 -17.39 0.99
N ALA A 338 3.11 -17.37 -0.19
CA ALA A 338 2.06 -16.42 -0.54
C ALA A 338 0.78 -16.65 0.29
N VAL A 339 0.35 -17.90 0.45
CA VAL A 339 -0.81 -18.25 1.29
C VAL A 339 -0.53 -17.92 2.75
N GLU A 340 0.65 -18.29 3.25
CA GLU A 340 1.07 -17.97 4.61
C GLU A 340 1.08 -16.46 4.86
N GLN A 341 1.64 -15.69 3.91
CA GLN A 341 1.62 -14.22 3.93
C GLN A 341 0.19 -13.66 3.91
N HIS A 342 -0.69 -14.19 3.07
CA HIS A 342 -2.08 -13.74 2.95
C HIS A 342 -2.85 -13.94 4.26
N ILE A 343 -2.73 -15.12 4.89
CA ILE A 343 -3.37 -15.40 6.19
C ILE A 343 -2.85 -14.44 7.25
N VAL A 344 -1.53 -14.19 7.29
CA VAL A 344 -0.89 -13.30 8.28
C VAL A 344 -1.27 -11.83 8.06
N LEU A 345 -1.29 -11.35 6.81
CA LEU A 345 -1.73 -9.99 6.44
C LEU A 345 -3.16 -9.72 6.92
N HIS A 346 -4.04 -10.69 6.72
CA HIS A 346 -5.43 -10.63 7.15
C HIS A 346 -5.66 -11.26 8.53
N GLY A 347 -4.59 -11.42 9.33
CA GLY A 347 -4.62 -12.10 10.61
C GLY A 347 -5.64 -11.52 11.59
N LYS A 348 -5.89 -10.21 11.54
CA LYS A 348 -6.94 -9.52 12.33
C LYS A 348 -8.36 -10.04 12.10
N SER A 349 -8.61 -10.66 10.95
CA SER A 349 -9.91 -11.20 10.56
C SER A 349 -9.95 -12.73 10.69
N PHE A 350 -8.87 -13.40 10.30
CA PHE A 350 -8.78 -14.87 10.29
C PHE A 350 -8.43 -15.47 11.64
N ILE A 351 -7.53 -14.85 12.40
CA ILE A 351 -7.04 -15.37 13.69
C ILE A 351 -7.82 -14.72 14.81
N TYR A 352 -8.27 -15.51 15.77
CA TYR A 352 -8.95 -15.02 16.96
C TYR A 352 -8.80 -16.04 18.08
N ALA A 353 -9.24 -15.67 19.28
CA ALA A 353 -8.94 -16.46 20.46
C ALA A 353 -9.31 -17.95 20.42
N LYS A 354 -10.43 -18.33 19.78
CA LYS A 354 -10.86 -19.74 19.78
C LYS A 354 -10.08 -20.58 18.78
N ASN A 355 -9.65 -20.02 17.65
CA ASN A 355 -8.95 -20.77 16.60
C ASN A 355 -7.43 -20.55 16.59
N ALA A 356 -6.89 -19.59 17.35
CA ALA A 356 -5.47 -19.25 17.31
C ALA A 356 -4.56 -20.44 17.66
N GLN A 357 -4.96 -21.27 18.62
CA GLN A 357 -4.21 -22.47 19.00
C GLN A 357 -4.30 -23.57 17.92
N GLU A 358 -5.51 -23.81 17.38
CA GLU A 358 -5.71 -24.75 16.28
C GLU A 358 -4.88 -24.37 15.05
N ILE A 359 -4.91 -23.10 14.65
CA ILE A 359 -4.14 -22.61 13.48
C ILE A 359 -2.65 -22.67 13.74
N LYS A 360 -2.20 -22.40 14.98
CA LYS A 360 -0.80 -22.59 15.36
C LYS A 360 -0.39 -24.05 15.19
N ASP A 361 -1.21 -24.99 15.62
CA ASP A 361 -0.90 -26.42 15.54
C ASP A 361 -0.90 -26.90 14.07
N ILE A 362 -1.85 -26.44 13.25
CA ILE A 362 -1.85 -26.67 11.79
C ILE A 362 -0.60 -26.07 11.15
N ALA A 363 -0.25 -24.82 11.48
CA ALA A 363 0.92 -24.14 10.95
C ALA A 363 2.21 -24.89 11.29
N ARG A 364 2.31 -25.42 12.52
CA ARG A 364 3.42 -26.28 12.93
C ARG A 364 3.47 -27.58 12.12
N GLU A 365 2.32 -28.24 11.91
CA GLU A 365 2.23 -29.49 11.16
C GLU A 365 2.77 -29.32 9.72
N VAL A 366 2.38 -28.24 9.06
CA VAL A 366 2.81 -27.95 7.67
C VAL A 366 4.13 -27.20 7.58
N ASN A 367 4.80 -26.94 8.71
CA ASN A 367 6.03 -26.14 8.79
C ASN A 367 5.89 -24.70 8.24
N ALA A 368 4.71 -24.09 8.42
CA ALA A 368 4.43 -22.68 8.19
C ALA A 368 4.94 -21.85 9.39
N VAL A 369 6.26 -21.68 9.44
CA VAL A 369 6.99 -21.08 10.57
C VAL A 369 6.52 -19.63 10.86
N PHE A 370 6.15 -18.86 9.84
CA PHE A 370 5.72 -17.47 10.04
C PHE A 370 4.30 -17.40 10.60
N LEU A 371 3.38 -18.23 10.10
CA LEU A 371 2.04 -18.32 10.66
C LEU A 371 2.06 -18.87 12.09
N GLU A 372 2.88 -19.90 12.37
CA GLU A 372 3.06 -20.41 13.74
C GLU A 372 3.55 -19.29 14.67
N ARG A 373 4.61 -18.56 14.28
CA ARG A 373 5.15 -17.44 15.06
C ARG A 373 4.16 -16.30 15.24
N TYR A 374 3.34 -16.02 14.23
CA TYR A 374 2.30 -15.00 14.31
C TYR A 374 1.23 -15.40 15.34
N CYS A 375 0.72 -16.62 15.26
CA CYS A 375 -0.23 -17.16 16.23
C CYS A 375 0.37 -17.23 17.63
N ASP A 376 1.63 -17.65 17.78
CA ASP A 376 2.35 -17.64 19.05
C ASP A 376 2.43 -16.25 19.68
N ALA A 377 2.82 -15.26 18.89
CA ALA A 377 2.86 -13.87 19.32
C ALA A 377 1.47 -13.36 19.74
N PHE A 378 0.45 -13.67 18.95
CA PHE A 378 -0.94 -13.30 19.28
C PHE A 378 -1.40 -13.95 20.59
N ILE A 379 -1.18 -15.25 20.78
CA ILE A 379 -1.53 -16.02 21.98
C ILE A 379 -0.81 -15.44 23.20
N ALA A 380 0.50 -15.24 23.10
CA ALA A 380 1.32 -14.73 24.20
C ALA A 380 0.87 -13.33 24.67
N THR A 381 0.41 -12.50 23.73
CA THR A 381 0.04 -11.10 24.02
C THR A 381 -1.41 -10.94 24.48
N ASN A 382 -2.33 -11.81 24.07
CA ASN A 382 -3.77 -11.63 24.32
C ASN A 382 -4.38 -12.68 25.24
N LEU A 383 -4.00 -13.95 25.11
CA LEU A 383 -4.71 -15.06 25.77
C LEU A 383 -4.20 -15.35 27.19
N ARG A 384 -3.03 -14.83 27.58
CA ARG A 384 -2.55 -14.91 28.97
C ARG A 384 -3.22 -13.91 29.91
N THR A 385 -3.90 -12.89 29.38
CA THR A 385 -4.44 -11.76 30.14
C THR A 385 -5.96 -11.59 30.03
N PHE A 386 -6.65 -12.36 29.18
CA PHE A 386 -8.04 -12.09 28.83
C PHE A 386 -8.94 -13.33 29.01
N THR A 387 -9.94 -13.23 29.89
CA THR A 387 -11.08 -14.17 29.89
C THR A 387 -11.92 -13.86 28.66
N LEU A 388 -12.10 -14.84 27.77
CA LEU A 388 -12.85 -14.65 26.53
C LEU A 388 -14.27 -14.20 26.84
N PHE A 389 -14.74 -13.14 26.17
CA PHE A 389 -16.11 -12.65 26.30
C PHE A 389 -17.16 -13.78 26.20
N PRO A 390 -17.08 -14.76 25.26
CA PRO A 390 -18.00 -15.90 25.24
C PRO A 390 -17.99 -16.79 26.50
N SER A 391 -16.92 -16.76 27.29
CA SER A 391 -16.79 -17.51 28.54
C SER A 391 -17.38 -16.76 29.74
N LEU A 392 -17.85 -15.52 29.55
CA LEU A 392 -18.59 -14.78 30.57
C LEU A 392 -20.02 -15.34 30.71
N PRO A 393 -20.57 -15.42 31.93
CA PRO A 393 -21.98 -15.69 32.16
C PRO A 393 -22.88 -14.81 31.28
N PRO A 394 -23.97 -15.34 30.70
CA PRO A 394 -24.89 -14.58 29.85
C PRO A 394 -25.33 -13.25 30.46
N GLU A 395 -25.54 -13.20 31.77
CA GLU A 395 -25.98 -12.01 32.50
C GLU A 395 -24.93 -10.89 32.46
N LEU A 396 -23.65 -11.24 32.55
CA LEU A 396 -22.55 -10.29 32.45
C LEU A 396 -22.35 -9.83 31.00
N ARG A 397 -22.46 -10.74 30.04
CA ARG A 397 -22.43 -10.40 28.60
C ARG A 397 -23.54 -9.39 28.27
N MET A 398 -24.76 -9.65 28.73
CA MET A 398 -25.92 -8.78 28.54
C MET A 398 -25.76 -7.41 29.22
N LYS A 399 -25.12 -7.33 30.39
CA LYS A 399 -24.81 -6.04 31.03
C LYS A 399 -23.81 -5.22 30.20
N ILE A 400 -22.75 -5.86 29.69
CA ILE A 400 -21.76 -5.20 28.85
C ILE A 400 -22.42 -4.70 27.55
N TRP A 401 -23.25 -5.54 26.91
CA TRP A 401 -24.03 -5.16 25.73
C TRP A 401 -24.94 -3.96 25.98
N ARG A 402 -25.68 -3.96 27.09
CA ARG A 402 -26.55 -2.84 27.45
C ARG A 402 -25.78 -1.53 27.65
N GLN A 403 -24.61 -1.61 28.28
CA GLN A 403 -23.78 -0.43 28.53
C GLN A 403 -23.19 0.12 27.22
N MET A 404 -22.69 -0.74 26.35
CA MET A 404 -22.14 -0.33 25.05
C MET A 404 -23.23 0.22 24.11
N ALA A 405 -24.42 -0.38 24.13
CA ALA A 405 -25.61 0.08 23.40
C ALA A 405 -26.15 1.44 23.84
N SER A 406 -25.73 1.96 24.99
CA SER A 406 -26.23 3.19 25.58
C SER A 406 -25.31 4.41 25.36
N GLN A 407 -24.16 4.22 24.73
CA GLN A 407 -23.22 5.31 24.46
C GLN A 407 -23.53 5.96 23.10
N PRO A 408 -23.56 7.30 23.02
CA PRO A 408 -23.72 8.02 21.76
C PRO A 408 -22.50 7.81 20.85
N GLN A 409 -22.71 7.76 19.54
CA GLN A 409 -21.66 7.42 18.58
C GLN A 409 -21.65 8.33 17.37
N LEU A 410 -20.53 8.33 16.63
CA LEU A 410 -20.41 9.05 15.38
C LEU A 410 -20.66 8.13 14.18
N ALA A 411 -21.78 8.33 13.48
CA ALA A 411 -22.13 7.63 12.24
C ALA A 411 -21.75 8.48 11.02
N LEU A 412 -20.89 7.96 10.15
CA LEU A 412 -20.38 8.71 9.00
C LEU A 412 -21.27 8.54 7.77
N ALA A 413 -21.86 9.64 7.28
CA ALA A 413 -22.79 9.61 6.14
C ALA A 413 -22.11 9.52 4.76
N HIS A 414 -20.79 9.77 4.65
CA HIS A 414 -20.07 9.81 3.36
C HIS A 414 -20.04 8.48 2.58
N ARG A 415 -20.55 7.37 3.15
CA ARG A 415 -20.74 6.09 2.45
C ARG A 415 -22.09 5.97 1.72
N LEU A 416 -22.89 7.04 1.71
CA LEU A 416 -24.20 7.10 1.04
C LEU A 416 -24.11 7.57 -0.44
N GLY A 417 -22.91 7.86 -0.93
CA GLY A 417 -22.66 8.38 -2.29
C GLY A 417 -22.74 7.31 -3.39
N GLY A 418 -23.48 7.64 -4.46
CA GLY A 418 -24.04 6.73 -5.46
C GLY A 418 -23.13 6.09 -6.52
N ASP A 419 -21.80 6.10 -6.38
CA ASP A 419 -20.91 5.50 -7.41
C ASP A 419 -20.43 4.08 -7.10
N SER A 420 -20.58 3.60 -5.86
CA SER A 420 -20.13 2.25 -5.47
C SER A 420 -21.23 1.19 -5.44
N GLY A 421 -22.49 1.54 -5.74
CA GLY A 421 -23.61 0.60 -5.62
C GLY A 421 -23.92 0.16 -4.18
N ILE A 422 -23.22 0.70 -3.17
CA ILE A 422 -23.44 0.39 -1.76
C ILE A 422 -24.47 1.39 -1.22
N ARG A 423 -25.74 0.99 -1.22
CA ARG A 423 -26.89 1.75 -0.68
C ARG A 423 -27.07 1.58 0.85
N ASN A 424 -26.01 1.26 1.59
CA ASN A 424 -26.15 0.87 2.98
C ASN A 424 -25.36 1.83 3.87
N LEU A 425 -26.03 2.41 4.88
CA LEU A 425 -25.35 2.97 6.03
C LEU A 425 -24.61 1.81 6.68
N GLU A 426 -23.31 1.67 6.45
CA GLU A 426 -22.58 0.53 7.01
C GLU A 426 -22.77 0.46 8.52
N THR A 427 -23.05 -0.74 9.01
CA THR A 427 -23.10 -1.04 10.44
C THR A 427 -21.86 -0.45 11.09
N PRO A 428 -22.01 0.50 12.04
CA PRO A 428 -20.90 1.21 12.64
C PRO A 428 -19.79 0.26 13.06
N SER A 429 -18.52 0.64 12.83
CA SER A 429 -17.41 -0.31 12.88
C SER A 429 -17.30 -1.05 14.23
N HIS A 430 -17.66 -0.42 15.34
CA HIS A 430 -17.73 -1.06 16.65
C HIS A 430 -18.92 -2.01 16.79
N ILE A 431 -20.09 -1.76 16.18
CA ILE A 431 -21.18 -2.75 16.09
C ILE A 431 -20.74 -3.95 15.26
N ALA A 432 -20.14 -3.71 14.08
CA ALA A 432 -19.58 -4.79 13.26
C ALA A 432 -18.52 -5.59 14.05
N ARG A 433 -17.73 -4.93 14.89
CA ARG A 433 -16.78 -5.59 15.81
C ARG A 433 -17.50 -6.37 16.92
N ILE A 434 -18.60 -5.87 17.47
CA ILE A 434 -19.38 -6.54 18.53
C ILE A 434 -20.09 -7.79 17.98
N LEU A 435 -20.66 -7.69 16.77
CA LEU A 435 -21.23 -8.83 16.04
C LEU A 435 -20.19 -9.93 15.76
N LYS A 436 -18.90 -9.57 15.72
CA LYS A 436 -17.76 -10.49 15.51
C LYS A 436 -17.22 -11.13 16.81
N VAL A 437 -17.71 -10.75 18.00
CA VAL A 437 -17.19 -11.25 19.30
C VAL A 437 -17.55 -12.73 19.55
N CYS A 438 -18.78 -13.14 19.26
CA CYS A 438 -19.21 -14.53 19.33
C CYS A 438 -20.42 -14.78 18.41
N ARG A 439 -20.73 -16.07 18.15
CA ARG A 439 -21.85 -16.46 17.27
C ARG A 439 -23.19 -15.97 17.82
N GLU A 440 -23.30 -15.87 19.13
CA GLU A 440 -24.48 -15.47 19.89
C GLU A 440 -24.68 -13.94 19.92
N SER A 441 -23.62 -13.15 19.66
CA SER A 441 -23.63 -11.67 19.76
C SER A 441 -24.74 -11.01 18.94
N ASN A 442 -25.00 -11.52 17.72
CA ASN A 442 -25.99 -10.91 16.82
C ASN A 442 -27.41 -11.03 17.38
N ALA A 443 -27.77 -12.20 17.91
CA ALA A 443 -29.09 -12.42 18.51
C ALA A 443 -29.26 -11.63 19.82
N GLU A 444 -28.21 -11.57 20.65
CA GLU A 444 -28.20 -10.84 21.92
C GLU A 444 -28.35 -9.32 21.72
N ILE A 445 -27.69 -8.76 20.69
CA ILE A 445 -27.82 -7.35 20.31
C ILE A 445 -29.22 -7.03 19.79
N GLN A 446 -29.76 -7.86 18.90
CA GLN A 446 -31.07 -7.61 18.29
C GLN A 446 -32.22 -7.55 19.31
N GLN A 447 -32.08 -8.27 20.43
CA GLN A 447 -33.03 -8.18 21.55
C GLN A 447 -33.07 -6.79 22.21
N PHE A 448 -31.97 -6.04 22.20
CA PHE A 448 -31.88 -4.73 22.87
C PHE A 448 -32.07 -3.54 21.94
N TRP A 449 -31.52 -3.59 20.72
CA TRP A 449 -31.67 -2.50 19.75
C TRP A 449 -32.97 -2.59 18.94
N GLY A 450 -33.70 -3.72 19.02
CA GLY A 450 -34.76 -4.02 18.06
C GLY A 450 -34.17 -4.35 16.69
N ARG A 451 -35.03 -4.50 15.67
CA ARG A 451 -34.52 -4.51 14.29
C ARG A 451 -33.86 -3.14 14.06
N PRO A 452 -32.59 -3.07 13.61
CA PRO A 452 -31.96 -1.80 13.32
C PRO A 452 -32.83 -1.03 12.32
N SER A 453 -33.34 0.13 12.73
CA SER A 453 -33.87 1.10 11.78
C SER A 453 -32.65 1.70 11.09
N LEU A 454 -32.41 1.30 9.83
CA LEU A 454 -31.21 1.60 9.05
C LEU A 454 -29.92 1.06 9.69
N ASP A 455 -29.67 -0.24 9.49
CA ASP A 455 -28.34 -0.87 9.55
C ASP A 455 -27.49 -0.69 10.82
N GLY A 456 -28.08 -0.26 11.94
CA GLY A 456 -27.43 -0.23 13.27
C GLY A 456 -27.40 1.13 13.95
N ILE A 457 -27.97 2.17 13.36
CA ILE A 457 -27.94 3.55 13.90
C ILE A 457 -29.13 3.79 14.84
N ASN A 458 -28.85 4.36 16.01
CA ASN A 458 -29.85 4.82 16.96
C ASN A 458 -30.00 6.35 16.93
N PHE A 459 -30.92 6.83 16.10
CA PHE A 459 -31.18 8.26 15.92
C PHE A 459 -31.56 9.03 17.19
N LYS A 460 -31.88 8.36 18.31
CA LYS A 460 -32.19 9.01 19.58
C LYS A 460 -30.96 9.63 20.25
N PHE A 461 -29.77 9.08 20.04
CA PHE A 461 -28.54 9.52 20.70
C PHE A 461 -27.28 9.49 19.83
N ASP A 462 -27.30 8.84 18.67
CA ASP A 462 -26.16 8.89 17.75
C ASP A 462 -26.06 10.24 17.03
N ILE A 463 -24.82 10.62 16.76
CA ILE A 463 -24.42 11.83 16.04
C ILE A 463 -24.11 11.44 14.60
N ILE A 464 -24.83 12.03 13.64
CA ILE A 464 -24.62 11.77 12.22
C ILE A 464 -23.63 12.79 11.67
N TRP A 465 -22.49 12.34 11.18
CA TRP A 465 -21.57 13.18 10.43
C TRP A 465 -22.06 13.34 8.99
N LEU A 466 -22.41 14.56 8.62
CA LEU A 466 -22.83 14.94 7.29
C LEU A 466 -21.75 15.84 6.70
N ASP A 467 -21.09 15.36 5.64
CA ASP A 467 -20.17 16.17 4.84
C ASP A 467 -20.89 16.55 3.55
N THR A 468 -20.89 17.84 3.25
CA THR A 468 -21.66 18.48 2.20
C THR A 468 -21.25 18.02 0.80
N HIS A 469 -20.00 17.58 0.64
CA HIS A 469 -19.46 17.00 -0.60
C HIS A 469 -20.06 15.62 -0.93
N PHE A 470 -20.73 14.99 0.05
CA PHE A 470 -21.28 13.64 -0.06
C PHE A 470 -22.79 13.61 0.15
N PHE A 471 -23.48 14.73 -0.08
CA PHE A 471 -24.93 14.76 0.01
C PHE A 471 -25.58 13.79 -0.98
N PRO A 472 -26.58 13.00 -0.54
CA PRO A 472 -27.25 12.07 -1.41
C PRO A 472 -28.10 12.81 -2.45
N LEU A 473 -27.91 12.46 -3.72
CA LEU A 473 -28.68 12.99 -4.85
C LEU A 473 -30.12 12.41 -4.93
N SER A 474 -30.54 11.55 -4.00
CA SER A 474 -31.83 10.84 -4.07
C SER A 474 -32.74 11.05 -2.84
N MET A 475 -34.05 11.16 -3.10
CA MET A 475 -35.11 11.36 -2.09
C MET A 475 -35.30 10.17 -1.13
N ASP A 476 -34.87 8.96 -1.48
CA ASP A 476 -35.05 7.77 -0.61
C ASP A 476 -34.24 7.88 0.71
N ILE A 477 -33.08 8.55 0.68
CA ILE A 477 -32.22 8.73 1.86
C ILE A 477 -32.72 9.88 2.75
N GLU A 478 -33.39 10.90 2.19
CA GLU A 478 -34.03 11.96 2.97
C GLU A 478 -35.07 11.40 3.94
N SER A 479 -35.85 10.40 3.51
CA SER A 479 -36.82 9.71 4.38
C SER A 479 -36.15 8.94 5.53
N SER A 480 -34.90 8.51 5.34
CA SER A 480 -34.15 7.66 6.27
C SER A 480 -33.49 8.46 7.40
N LEU A 481 -33.18 9.74 7.18
CA LEU A 481 -32.50 10.60 8.16
C LEU A 481 -33.46 11.43 9.04
N GLN A 482 -34.77 11.38 8.78
CA GLN A 482 -35.77 12.13 9.52
C GLN A 482 -35.75 11.88 11.03
N GLY A 483 -35.30 10.70 11.48
CA GLY A 483 -35.22 10.36 12.89
C GLY A 483 -34.11 11.11 13.66
N ALA A 484 -33.10 11.63 12.96
CA ALA A 484 -31.85 12.13 13.53
C ALA A 484 -32.07 13.28 14.53
N ARG A 485 -31.44 13.17 15.71
CA ARG A 485 -31.50 14.21 16.75
C ARG A 485 -30.20 14.99 16.93
N TYR A 486 -29.06 14.44 16.50
CA TYR A 486 -27.75 15.08 16.61
C TYR A 486 -26.98 14.91 15.31
N CYS A 487 -26.44 15.98 14.78
CA CYS A 487 -25.63 15.95 13.56
C CYS A 487 -24.31 16.71 13.76
N VAL A 488 -23.31 16.40 12.97
CA VAL A 488 -22.05 17.15 12.90
C VAL A 488 -21.65 17.39 11.44
N THR A 489 -21.09 18.56 11.17
CA THR A 489 -20.53 18.97 9.88
C THR A 489 -19.28 19.81 10.12
N PRO A 490 -18.33 19.93 9.18
CA PRO A 490 -17.22 20.86 9.31
C PRO A 490 -17.68 22.29 9.58
N ALA A 491 -16.99 23.00 10.48
CA ALA A 491 -17.24 24.42 10.73
C ALA A 491 -16.77 25.26 9.53
N PRO A 492 -17.49 26.35 9.19
CA PRO A 492 -17.08 27.25 8.12
C PRO A 492 -15.73 27.91 8.43
N TYR A 493 -14.92 28.12 7.39
CA TYR A 493 -13.67 28.84 7.55
C TYR A 493 -13.96 30.33 7.84
N PRO A 494 -13.52 30.88 8.99
CA PRO A 494 -13.91 32.23 9.42
C PRO A 494 -13.44 33.37 8.52
N SER A 495 -12.47 33.11 7.63
CA SER A 495 -11.80 34.11 6.79
C SER A 495 -12.21 34.04 5.31
N ILE A 496 -13.10 33.13 4.94
CA ILE A 496 -13.53 32.90 3.55
C ILE A 496 -15.03 33.17 3.49
N GLY A 497 -15.48 33.98 2.54
CA GLY A 497 -16.90 34.20 2.25
C GLY A 497 -17.53 32.98 1.60
N SER A 498 -17.51 31.84 2.28
CA SER A 498 -18.10 30.58 1.82
C SER A 498 -19.62 30.58 2.02
N GLU A 499 -20.37 30.04 1.07
CA GLU A 499 -21.83 29.78 1.09
C GLU A 499 -22.20 28.62 2.04
N TRP A 500 -21.67 28.63 3.27
CA TRP A 500 -21.87 27.55 4.24
C TRP A 500 -23.31 27.49 4.77
N GLU A 501 -24.06 28.59 4.64
CA GLU A 501 -25.47 28.66 5.00
C GLU A 501 -26.30 27.69 4.15
N GLU A 502 -26.00 27.58 2.85
CA GLU A 502 -26.69 26.64 1.96
C GLU A 502 -26.41 25.18 2.35
N GLU A 503 -25.20 24.92 2.82
CA GLU A 503 -24.77 23.61 3.29
C GLU A 503 -25.50 23.19 4.57
N VAL A 504 -25.57 24.08 5.54
CA VAL A 504 -26.31 23.84 6.79
C VAL A 504 -27.81 23.77 6.54
N ASP A 505 -28.33 24.57 5.60
CA ASP A 505 -29.73 24.51 5.20
C ASP A 505 -30.13 23.13 4.65
N LYS A 506 -29.30 22.55 3.77
CA LYS A 506 -29.48 21.19 3.23
C LYS A 506 -29.51 20.15 4.36
N ILE A 507 -28.65 20.27 5.37
CA ILE A 507 -28.65 19.38 6.54
C ILE A 507 -29.96 19.48 7.31
N ILE A 508 -30.45 20.70 7.55
CA ILE A 508 -31.70 20.93 8.27
C ILE A 508 -32.89 20.35 7.49
N LYS A 509 -32.90 20.47 6.16
CA LYS A 509 -33.93 19.87 5.29
C LYS A 509 -33.93 18.34 5.36
N CYS A 510 -32.76 17.70 5.31
CA CYS A 510 -32.67 16.23 5.41
C CYS A 510 -32.92 15.70 6.83
N CYS A 511 -32.64 16.50 7.87
CA CYS A 511 -32.77 16.12 9.27
C CYS A 511 -33.70 17.10 10.03
N PRO A 512 -35.01 17.15 9.72
CA PRO A 512 -35.94 18.16 10.24
C PRO A 512 -36.17 18.08 11.77
N HIS A 513 -35.70 17.01 12.40
CA HIS A 513 -35.87 16.73 13.83
C HIS A 513 -34.58 16.91 14.64
N VAL A 514 -33.51 17.41 14.01
CA VAL A 514 -32.23 17.64 14.64
C VAL A 514 -32.36 18.68 15.76
N LYS A 515 -31.82 18.35 16.93
CA LYS A 515 -31.84 19.21 18.12
C LYS A 515 -30.55 20.01 18.25
N VAL A 516 -29.42 19.39 17.92
CA VAL A 516 -28.10 20.01 17.98
C VAL A 516 -27.34 19.69 16.70
N LEU A 517 -26.80 20.74 16.07
CA LEU A 517 -25.87 20.66 14.97
C LEU A 517 -24.50 21.10 15.47
N TYR A 518 -23.56 20.15 15.52
CA TYR A 518 -22.18 20.41 15.86
C TYR A 518 -21.40 20.87 14.62
N LEU A 519 -20.59 21.91 14.77
CA LEU A 519 -19.66 22.41 13.78
C LEU A 519 -18.25 22.01 14.21
N GLU A 520 -17.67 21.03 13.52
CA GLU A 520 -16.34 20.50 13.81
C GLU A 520 -15.26 21.51 13.45
N THR A 521 -14.38 21.81 14.40
CA THR A 521 -13.25 22.73 14.20
C THR A 521 -12.03 22.27 15.00
N LYS A 522 -10.86 22.83 14.68
CA LYS A 522 -9.61 22.57 15.40
C LYS A 522 -9.49 23.51 16.61
N ILE A 523 -10.45 23.46 17.52
CA ILE A 523 -10.47 24.29 18.74
C ILE A 523 -9.87 23.46 19.87
N VAL A 524 -8.62 23.76 20.22
CA VAL A 524 -7.89 22.98 21.22
C VAL A 524 -8.01 23.62 22.62
N SER A 525 -8.51 24.86 22.70
CA SER A 525 -8.66 25.64 23.93
C SER A 525 -9.81 26.64 23.89
N ASP A 526 -10.24 27.11 25.06
CA ASP A 526 -11.25 28.19 25.22
C ASP A 526 -10.88 29.49 24.47
N ASN A 527 -9.58 29.79 24.36
CA ASN A 527 -9.08 30.96 23.62
C ASN A 527 -9.27 30.81 22.11
N ASP A 528 -9.20 29.59 21.58
CA ASP A 528 -9.42 29.33 20.16
C ASP A 528 -10.90 29.53 19.77
N GLU A 529 -11.83 29.25 20.69
CA GLU A 529 -13.27 29.47 20.50
C GLU A 529 -13.61 30.97 20.48
N ILE A 530 -13.00 31.76 21.37
CA ILE A 530 -13.09 33.22 21.37
C ILE A 530 -12.52 33.80 20.07
N GLU A 531 -11.35 33.33 19.64
CA GLU A 531 -10.74 33.77 18.38
C GLU A 531 -11.59 33.40 17.16
N TYR A 532 -12.20 32.21 17.17
CA TYR A 532 -13.14 31.79 16.13
C TYR A 532 -14.34 32.74 16.06
N CYS A 533 -14.99 33.03 17.20
CA CYS A 533 -16.08 34.00 17.27
C CYS A 533 -15.68 35.38 16.73
N ARG A 534 -14.47 35.85 17.10
CA ARG A 534 -13.93 37.13 16.62
C ARG A 534 -13.83 37.18 15.10
N LYS A 535 -13.33 36.11 14.48
CA LYS A 535 -13.22 36.05 13.02
C LYS A 535 -14.58 35.86 12.33
N PHE A 536 -15.46 35.05 12.92
CA PHE A 536 -16.76 34.71 12.35
C PHE A 536 -17.77 35.87 12.36
N ILE A 537 -17.74 36.71 13.41
CA ILE A 537 -18.74 37.78 13.63
C ILE A 537 -18.11 39.18 13.54
N ASN A 538 -16.78 39.26 13.47
CA ASN A 538 -16.02 40.52 13.54
C ASN A 538 -16.33 41.33 14.82
N ARG A 539 -16.49 40.62 15.95
CA ARG A 539 -16.73 41.18 17.30
C ARG A 539 -15.95 40.39 18.35
N GLU A 540 -15.40 41.06 19.35
CA GLU A 540 -14.59 40.42 20.40
C GLU A 540 -15.45 40.11 21.63
N PRO A 541 -15.74 38.82 21.93
CA PRO A 541 -16.51 38.45 23.10
C PRO A 541 -15.65 38.50 24.37
N THR A 542 -16.25 38.88 25.49
CA THR A 542 -15.57 38.97 26.80
C THR A 542 -15.59 37.66 27.57
N THR A 543 -16.50 36.75 27.21
CA THR A 543 -16.62 35.42 27.83
C THR A 543 -16.90 34.34 26.80
N LEU A 544 -16.57 33.09 27.12
CA LEU A 544 -16.87 31.91 26.31
C LEU A 544 -18.39 31.71 26.10
N VAL A 545 -19.20 32.01 27.12
CA VAL A 545 -20.67 31.93 27.03
C VAL A 545 -21.21 32.93 26.03
N GLU A 546 -20.67 34.14 26.03
CA GLU A 546 -21.00 35.19 25.06
C GLU A 546 -20.56 34.81 23.65
N ALA A 547 -19.34 34.28 23.49
CA ALA A 547 -18.84 33.79 22.20
C ALA A 547 -19.77 32.74 21.59
N ARG A 548 -20.12 31.71 22.37
CA ARG A 548 -21.03 30.62 21.96
C ARG A 548 -22.40 31.13 21.54
N ARG A 549 -22.97 32.03 22.36
CA ARG A 549 -24.27 32.63 22.09
C ARG A 549 -24.25 33.45 20.80
N TRP A 550 -23.22 34.27 20.59
CA TRP A 550 -23.11 35.10 19.39
C TRP A 550 -22.92 34.25 18.13
N ILE A 551 -22.13 33.18 18.19
CA ILE A 551 -21.96 32.24 17.06
C ILE A 551 -23.30 31.63 16.67
N GLU A 552 -24.07 31.13 17.65
CA GLU A 552 -25.39 30.56 17.42
C GLU A 552 -26.38 31.59 16.85
N GLU A 553 -26.49 32.77 17.47
CA GLU A 553 -27.38 33.86 17.02
C GLU A 553 -27.03 34.34 15.60
N SER A 554 -25.74 34.52 15.31
CA SER A 554 -25.28 34.92 13.98
C SER A 554 -25.54 33.85 12.93
N ALA A 555 -25.31 32.58 13.26
CA ALA A 555 -25.62 31.46 12.37
C ALA A 555 -27.12 31.37 12.07
N HIS A 556 -27.98 31.46 13.08
CA HIS A 556 -29.43 31.46 12.90
C HIS A 556 -29.91 32.64 12.05
N GLN A 557 -29.33 33.83 12.23
CA GLN A 557 -29.69 35.01 11.45
C GLN A 557 -29.37 34.81 9.96
N ARG A 558 -28.14 34.37 9.64
CA ARG A 558 -27.69 34.17 8.26
C ARG A 558 -28.48 33.06 7.53
N ILE A 559 -28.85 31.98 8.24
CA ILE A 559 -29.70 30.91 7.67
C ILE A 559 -31.11 31.43 7.38
N ARG A 560 -31.67 32.30 8.23
CA ARG A 560 -32.98 32.92 7.97
C ARG A 560 -32.94 33.85 6.76
N GLU A 561 -31.92 34.70 6.68
CA GLU A 561 -31.70 35.61 5.55
C GLU A 561 -31.61 34.83 4.22
N LEU A 562 -30.81 33.75 4.17
CA LEU A 562 -30.72 32.87 3.01
C LEU A 562 -32.10 32.30 2.61
N ARG A 563 -32.89 31.80 3.56
CA ARG A 563 -34.20 31.22 3.28
C ARG A 563 -35.22 32.25 2.81
N GLU A 564 -35.17 33.47 3.35
CA GLU A 564 -35.96 34.60 2.87
C GLU A 564 -35.61 34.95 1.41
N GLU A 565 -34.32 34.95 1.06
CA GLU A 565 -33.85 35.15 -0.32
C GLU A 565 -34.32 34.04 -1.26
N LEU A 566 -34.29 32.77 -0.80
CA LEU A 566 -34.73 31.60 -1.56
C LEU A 566 -36.26 31.40 -1.59
N ARG A 567 -37.03 32.19 -0.82
CA ARG A 567 -38.49 32.05 -0.62
C ARG A 567 -38.92 30.66 -0.12
N GLU A 568 -38.14 30.08 0.77
CA GLU A 568 -38.41 28.76 1.34
C GLU A 568 -38.80 28.87 2.82
N GLU A 569 -39.86 28.17 3.22
CA GLU A 569 -40.27 28.08 4.62
C GLU A 569 -39.55 26.95 5.35
N LEU A 570 -39.47 27.03 6.69
CA LEU A 570 -39.05 25.90 7.51
C LEU A 570 -40.01 24.71 7.31
N PRO A 571 -39.50 23.46 7.23
CA PRO A 571 -40.34 22.28 7.25
C PRO A 571 -41.32 22.36 8.44
N ASP A 572 -42.60 22.07 8.21
CA ASP A 572 -43.71 22.28 9.16
C ASP A 572 -43.33 21.91 10.61
N GLY A 573 -43.30 22.91 11.49
CA GLY A 573 -43.05 22.74 12.92
C GLY A 573 -41.58 22.58 13.35
N SER A 574 -40.60 22.69 12.44
CA SER A 574 -39.17 22.65 12.78
C SER A 574 -38.68 23.99 13.33
N THR A 575 -37.93 23.93 14.43
CA THR A 575 -37.14 25.06 14.94
C THR A 575 -35.70 24.89 14.47
N LEU A 576 -34.98 25.98 14.22
CA LEU A 576 -33.54 25.88 13.92
C LEU A 576 -32.85 25.13 15.07
N PRO A 577 -31.98 24.16 14.76
CA PRO A 577 -31.29 23.42 15.80
C PRO A 577 -30.35 24.32 16.58
N ARG A 578 -29.98 23.89 17.78
CA ARG A 578 -28.89 24.52 18.52
C ARG A 578 -27.59 24.32 17.73
N ILE A 579 -26.90 25.40 17.41
CA ILE A 579 -25.63 25.34 16.67
C ILE A 579 -24.49 25.49 17.67
N MET A 580 -23.57 24.51 17.70
CA MET A 580 -22.48 24.48 18.67
C MET A 580 -21.17 24.12 17.97
N LEU A 581 -20.06 24.71 18.40
CA LEU A 581 -18.74 24.26 17.99
C LEU A 581 -18.35 22.99 18.76
N ILE A 582 -17.63 22.09 18.11
CA ILE A 582 -17.01 20.92 18.76
C ILE A 582 -15.58 20.75 18.27
N ASP A 583 -14.68 20.40 19.19
CA ASP A 583 -13.30 20.09 18.82
C ASP A 583 -13.22 18.79 18.01
N LYS A 584 -12.36 18.79 16.99
CA LYS A 584 -12.04 17.60 16.19
C LYS A 584 -11.60 16.40 17.04
N ASN A 585 -10.79 16.63 18.07
CA ASN A 585 -10.35 15.54 18.93
C ASN A 585 -11.48 15.06 19.85
N GLU A 586 -12.41 15.93 20.24
CA GLU A 586 -13.59 15.54 21.00
C GLU A 586 -14.57 14.71 20.16
N ILE A 587 -14.89 15.16 18.94
CA ILE A 587 -15.81 14.41 18.06
C ILE A 587 -15.21 13.04 17.67
N SER A 588 -13.90 12.97 17.44
CA SER A 588 -13.23 11.72 17.09
C SER A 588 -13.26 10.67 18.20
N ARG A 589 -13.47 11.04 19.47
CA ARG A 589 -13.68 10.06 20.57
C ARG A 589 -14.92 9.21 20.37
N TYR A 590 -15.90 9.69 19.60
CA TYR A 590 -17.12 8.95 19.27
C TYR A 590 -16.94 7.98 18.08
N THR A 591 -15.73 7.88 17.51
CA THR A 591 -15.40 6.93 16.42
C THR A 591 -14.79 5.61 16.89
N THR A 592 -14.31 5.57 18.14
CA THR A 592 -13.67 4.41 18.80
C THR A 592 -14.66 3.60 19.61
#